data_AF-A0A9W8F9W5-F1
#
_entry.id   AF-A0A9W8F9W5-F1
#
_cell.length_a   1.000
_cell.length_b   1.000
_cell.length_c   1.000
_cell.angle_alpha   90.00
_cell.angle_beta   90.00
_cell.angle_gamma   90.00
#
_symmetry.space_group_name_H-M   'P 1'
#
loop_
_entity.id
_entity.type
_entity.pdbx_description
1 polymer ?
#
loop_
_entity_poly.entity_id
_entity_poly.type
_entity_poly.pdbx_seq_one_letter_code
_entity_poly.pdbx_strand_id
1 'polypeptide(L)'
;MSATSLVNSQITNPVLRPKVIRPDHWTPLIVASGFDSQKAHANLFMLAAQPGHPLTPKTSEEIRQYKLLTRRNKQIADMDMVECQVAQLARSLVYIDSLQGAKAAPQEDVPKIKLFWEDNQWIKKVQAAGLYWPQWVEHDKLDMKRGNMILNSELRKVLPIASA
;
A
#
# COMPACT_ATOMS: atom_id res chain seq x y z
N MET A 1 8.65 4.76 16.95
CA MET A 1 9.60 4.87 15.82
C MET A 1 9.48 6.26 15.22
N SER A 2 10.60 6.89 14.82
CA SER A 2 10.52 8.17 14.09
C SER A 2 10.14 7.90 12.62
N ALA A 3 9.47 8.86 11.96
CA ALA A 3 9.15 8.75 10.52
C ALA A 3 10.39 8.47 9.67
N THR A 4 11.54 9.05 10.04
CA THR A 4 12.83 8.82 9.40
C THR A 4 13.32 7.38 9.54
N SER A 5 13.21 6.78 10.73
CA SER A 5 13.58 5.38 10.93
C SER A 5 12.72 4.44 10.08
N LEU A 6 11.42 4.75 9.94
CA LEU A 6 10.48 3.94 9.17
C LEU A 6 10.80 3.98 7.67
N VAL A 7 10.90 5.18 7.09
CA VAL A 7 11.23 5.35 5.66
C VAL A 7 12.57 4.70 5.32
N ASN A 8 13.57 4.83 6.19
CA ASN A 8 14.89 4.21 5.99
C ASN A 8 14.85 2.68 6.03
N SER A 9 13.92 2.09 6.80
CA SER A 9 13.72 0.63 6.82
C SER A 9 12.98 0.11 5.59
N GLN A 10 12.14 0.93 4.96
CA GLN A 10 11.35 0.56 3.78
C GLN A 10 12.13 0.74 2.47
N ILE A 11 13.02 1.74 2.39
CA ILE A 11 13.86 1.97 1.21
C ILE A 11 15.22 1.28 1.43
N THR A 12 15.35 0.04 0.93
CA THR A 12 16.56 -0.78 1.13
C THR A 12 17.82 -0.13 0.56
N ASN A 13 17.74 0.45 -0.64
CA ASN A 13 18.89 1.08 -1.29
C ASN A 13 19.19 2.47 -0.69
N PRO A 14 20.32 2.67 -0.01
CA PRO A 14 20.65 3.96 0.62
C PRO A 14 20.75 5.12 -0.38
N VAL A 15 21.09 4.84 -1.64
CA VAL A 15 21.24 5.86 -2.69
C VAL A 15 19.88 6.45 -3.09
N LEU A 16 18.79 5.69 -2.93
CA LEU A 16 17.43 6.12 -3.26
C LEU A 16 16.72 6.81 -2.08
N ARG A 17 17.32 6.83 -0.90
CA ARG A 17 16.70 7.42 0.30
C ARG A 17 16.65 8.95 0.19
N PRO A 18 15.54 9.58 0.58
CA PRO A 18 15.48 11.03 0.69
C PRO A 18 16.43 11.49 1.80
N LYS A 19 17.22 12.53 1.53
CA LYS A 19 18.10 13.14 2.55
C LYS A 19 17.32 13.79 3.69
N VAL A 20 16.14 14.33 3.37
CA VAL A 20 15.23 15.00 4.30
C VAL A 20 13.81 14.57 3.96
N ILE A 21 13.04 14.21 4.98
CA ILE A 21 11.61 13.94 4.83
C ILE A 21 10.87 15.27 4.93
N ARG A 22 10.28 15.69 3.80
CA ARG A 22 9.52 16.93 3.67
C ARG A 22 8.03 16.61 3.66
N PRO A 23 7.23 16.96 4.68
CA PRO A 23 5.83 16.53 4.80
C PRO A 23 4.95 16.87 3.59
N ASP A 24 5.26 17.94 2.87
CA ASP A 24 4.58 18.41 1.65
C ASP A 24 4.81 17.50 0.43
N HIS A 25 5.85 16.66 0.44
CA HIS A 25 6.12 15.68 -0.61
C HIS A 25 5.48 14.31 -0.34
N TRP A 26 4.77 14.14 0.78
CA TRP A 26 4.12 12.88 1.13
C TRP A 26 2.61 13.05 1.10
N THR A 27 1.98 12.36 0.17
CA THR A 27 0.51 12.24 0.08
C THR A 27 0.11 10.80 0.39
N PRO A 28 -0.95 10.59 1.19
CA PRO A 28 -1.46 9.24 1.42
C PRO A 28 -2.04 8.68 0.11
N LEU A 29 -1.44 7.60 -0.38
CA LEU A 29 -1.96 6.86 -1.55
C LEU A 29 -3.16 5.99 -1.17
N ILE A 30 -3.05 5.28 -0.04
CA ILE A 30 -4.06 4.35 0.47
C ILE A 30 -4.08 4.44 2.00
N VAL A 31 -5.28 4.38 2.58
CA VAL A 31 -5.46 4.17 4.02
C VAL A 31 -6.30 2.92 4.25
N ALA A 32 -5.82 2.02 5.11
CA ALA A 32 -6.58 0.84 5.51
C ALA A 32 -7.21 1.04 6.90
N SER A 33 -8.46 0.62 7.07
CA SER A 33 -9.21 0.67 8.34
C SER A 33 -10.08 -0.57 8.52
N GLY A 34 -10.66 -0.74 9.71
CA GLY A 34 -11.54 -1.87 10.02
C GLY A 34 -10.82 -3.11 10.54
N PHE A 35 -9.64 -2.96 11.14
CA PHE A 35 -8.93 -4.08 11.78
C PHE A 35 -9.50 -4.37 13.18
N ASP A 36 -9.80 -5.63 13.48
CA ASP A 36 -10.33 -6.03 14.81
C ASP A 36 -9.29 -6.02 15.91
N SER A 37 -8.02 -6.17 15.52
CA SER A 37 -6.93 -6.26 16.47
C SER A 37 -5.68 -5.56 15.96
N GLN A 38 -4.92 -5.00 16.90
CA GLN A 38 -3.61 -4.43 16.62
C GLN A 38 -2.65 -5.44 15.98
N LYS A 39 -2.82 -6.74 16.32
CA LYS A 39 -2.04 -7.83 15.73
C LYS A 39 -2.36 -8.03 14.25
N ALA A 40 -3.65 -8.01 13.87
CA ALA A 40 -4.06 -8.11 12.47
C ALA A 40 -3.52 -6.92 11.65
N HIS A 41 -3.64 -5.71 12.19
CA HIS A 41 -3.07 -4.51 11.60
C HIS A 41 -1.54 -4.63 11.42
N ALA A 42 -0.81 -5.02 12.48
CA ALA A 42 0.64 -5.16 12.42
C ALA A 42 1.09 -6.26 11.43
N ASN A 43 0.36 -7.38 11.36
CA ASN A 43 0.66 -8.45 10.41
C ASN A 43 0.49 -7.99 8.97
N LEU A 44 -0.62 -7.32 8.63
CA LEU A 44 -0.81 -6.79 7.27
C LEU A 44 0.25 -5.73 6.95
N PHE A 45 0.55 -4.83 7.90
CA PHE A 45 1.60 -3.83 7.73
C PHE A 45 2.95 -4.48 7.40
N MET A 46 3.33 -5.52 8.14
CA MET A 46 4.60 -6.24 7.92
C MET A 46 4.66 -6.95 6.57
N LEU A 47 3.55 -7.52 6.10
CA LEU A 47 3.45 -8.18 4.80
C LEU A 47 3.50 -7.16 3.64
N ALA A 48 2.75 -6.06 3.78
CA ALA A 48 2.69 -5.00 2.79
C ALA A 48 4.01 -4.20 2.69
N ALA A 49 4.74 -4.07 3.81
CA ALA A 49 6.03 -3.36 3.83
C ALA A 49 7.20 -4.14 3.19
N GLN A 50 6.99 -5.40 2.79
CA GLN A 50 8.01 -6.16 2.06
C GLN A 50 8.23 -5.57 0.65
N PRO A 51 9.42 -5.79 0.05
CA PRO A 51 9.64 -5.43 -1.35
C PRO A 51 8.62 -6.11 -2.26
N GLY A 52 7.83 -5.30 -2.97
CA GLY A 52 6.85 -5.80 -3.92
C GLY A 52 7.43 -6.10 -5.30
N HIS A 53 6.73 -6.94 -6.05
CA HIS A 53 6.94 -7.14 -7.48
C HIS A 53 5.86 -6.39 -8.28
N PRO A 54 6.14 -5.94 -9.52
CA PRO A 54 5.14 -5.28 -10.36
C PRO A 54 3.92 -6.17 -10.58
N LEU A 55 2.79 -5.56 -10.97
CA LEU A 55 1.55 -6.30 -11.23
C LEU A 55 1.72 -7.29 -12.38
N THR A 56 2.40 -6.84 -13.44
CA THR A 56 2.75 -7.65 -14.59
C THR A 56 4.27 -7.82 -14.69
N PRO A 57 4.75 -9.00 -15.12
CA PRO A 57 6.16 -9.16 -15.45
C PRO A 57 6.57 -8.18 -16.55
N LYS A 58 7.75 -7.57 -16.41
CA LYS A 58 8.30 -6.69 -17.45
C LYS A 58 8.55 -7.50 -18.73
N THR A 59 8.12 -6.95 -19.84
CA THR A 59 8.38 -7.49 -21.18
C THR A 59 9.86 -7.37 -21.55
N SER A 60 10.30 -8.19 -22.50
CA SER A 60 11.67 -8.14 -23.03
C SER A 60 12.05 -6.75 -23.57
N GLU A 61 11.09 -6.04 -24.16
CA GLU A 61 11.31 -4.70 -24.69
C GLU A 61 11.48 -3.67 -23.56
N GLU A 62 10.65 -3.71 -22.51
CA GLU A 62 10.81 -2.82 -21.35
C GLU A 62 12.16 -3.04 -20.65
N ILE A 63 12.60 -4.30 -20.54
CA ILE A 63 13.91 -4.64 -19.99
C ILE A 63 15.02 -4.05 -20.87
N ARG A 64 14.89 -4.13 -22.20
CA ARG A 64 15.84 -3.54 -23.14
C ARG A 64 15.88 -2.01 -23.01
N GLN A 65 14.72 -1.35 -23.00
CA GLN A 65 14.62 0.10 -22.84
C GLN A 65 15.23 0.56 -21.52
N TYR A 66 14.95 -0.15 -20.42
CA TYR A 66 15.55 0.14 -19.12
C TYR A 66 17.09 0.07 -19.17
N LYS A 67 17.67 -0.91 -19.86
CA LYS A 67 19.13 -1.02 -19.99
C LYS A 67 19.76 0.18 -20.69
N LEU A 68 19.06 0.77 -21.67
CA LEU A 68 19.49 1.95 -22.43
C LEU A 68 19.39 3.26 -21.63
N LEU A 69 18.64 3.27 -20.52
CA LEU A 69 18.52 4.47 -19.69
C LEU A 69 19.85 4.89 -19.07
N THR A 70 20.04 6.20 -18.97
CA THR A 70 21.12 6.80 -18.18
C THR A 70 20.97 6.45 -16.71
N ARG A 71 22.07 6.51 -15.94
CA ARG A 71 22.06 6.22 -14.50
C ARG A 71 21.00 7.04 -13.75
N ARG A 72 20.85 8.33 -14.07
CA ARG A 72 19.85 9.21 -13.45
C ARG A 72 18.43 8.73 -13.73
N ASN A 73 18.14 8.35 -14.97
CA ASN A 73 16.80 7.90 -15.35
C ASN A 73 16.46 6.53 -14.77
N LYS A 74 17.47 5.64 -14.63
CA LYS A 74 17.32 4.38 -13.90
C LYS A 74 16.94 4.63 -12.44
N GLN A 75 17.63 5.56 -11.77
CA GLN A 75 17.30 5.90 -10.38
C GLN A 75 15.87 6.43 -10.24
N ILE A 76 15.41 7.29 -11.15
CA ILE A 76 14.03 7.79 -11.13
C ILE A 76 13.04 6.63 -11.30
N ALA A 77 13.29 5.73 -12.25
CA ALA A 77 12.46 4.56 -12.47
C ALA A 77 12.47 3.60 -11.25
N ASP A 78 13.62 3.42 -10.60
CA ASP A 78 13.75 2.56 -9.42
C ASP A 78 13.13 3.19 -8.15
N MET A 79 12.93 4.52 -8.13
CA MET A 79 12.22 5.22 -7.05
C MET A 79 10.70 5.08 -7.16
N ASP A 80 10.18 4.86 -8.37
CA ASP A 80 8.76 4.64 -8.58
C ASP A 80 8.37 3.21 -8.19
N MET A 81 7.97 3.08 -6.93
CA MET A 81 7.58 1.81 -6.31
C MET A 81 6.07 1.68 -6.14
N VAL A 82 5.28 2.64 -6.63
CA VAL A 82 3.83 2.71 -6.34
C VAL A 82 3.13 1.44 -6.78
N GLU A 83 3.31 1.03 -8.03
CA GLU A 83 2.70 -0.19 -8.56
C GLU A 83 3.15 -1.43 -7.78
N CYS A 84 4.44 -1.57 -7.50
CA CYS A 84 4.99 -2.70 -6.76
C CYS A 84 4.37 -2.81 -5.36
N GLN A 85 4.16 -1.68 -4.66
CA GLN A 85 3.57 -1.65 -3.33
C GLN A 85 2.07 -1.96 -3.35
N VAL A 86 1.33 -1.43 -4.33
CA VAL A 86 -0.08 -1.78 -4.55
C VAL A 86 -0.23 -3.28 -4.83
N ALA A 87 0.64 -3.83 -5.68
CA ALA A 87 0.66 -5.26 -6.00
C ALA A 87 1.00 -6.10 -4.76
N GLN A 88 1.95 -5.65 -3.93
CA GLN A 88 2.31 -6.33 -2.70
C GLN A 88 1.16 -6.33 -1.68
N LEU A 89 0.45 -5.22 -1.55
CA LEU A 89 -0.75 -5.14 -0.72
C LEU A 89 -1.82 -6.14 -1.19
N ALA A 90 -2.13 -6.16 -2.49
CA ALA A 90 -3.10 -7.10 -3.06
C ALA A 90 -2.71 -8.56 -2.78
N ARG A 91 -1.44 -8.92 -3.03
CA ARG A 91 -0.91 -10.27 -2.75
C ARG A 91 -0.96 -10.61 -1.25
N SER A 92 -0.69 -9.63 -0.38
CA SER A 92 -0.74 -9.82 1.07
C SER A 92 -2.16 -10.12 1.55
N LEU A 93 -3.16 -9.44 1.00
CA LEU A 93 -4.57 -9.67 1.31
C LEU A 93 -5.05 -11.02 0.78
N VAL A 94 -4.68 -11.39 -0.45
CA VAL A 94 -4.95 -12.74 -1.01
C VAL A 94 -4.27 -13.83 -0.18
N TYR A 95 -3.05 -13.60 0.30
CA TYR A 95 -2.37 -14.54 1.18
C TYR A 95 -3.14 -14.71 2.50
N ILE A 96 -3.54 -13.61 3.16
CA ILE A 96 -4.37 -13.66 4.37
C ILE A 96 -5.70 -14.39 4.10
N ASP A 97 -6.34 -14.10 2.97
CA ASP A 97 -7.59 -14.74 2.54
C ASP A 97 -7.41 -16.26 2.42
N SER A 98 -6.32 -16.72 1.79
CA SER A 98 -6.03 -18.16 1.68
C SER A 98 -5.77 -18.83 3.04
N LEU A 99 -5.17 -18.13 4.00
CA LEU A 99 -4.96 -18.64 5.36
C LEU A 99 -6.27 -18.73 6.16
N GLN A 100 -7.20 -17.81 5.92
CA GLN A 100 -8.51 -17.76 6.59
C GLN A 100 -9.52 -18.70 5.94
N GLY A 101 -9.56 -18.78 4.61
CA GLY A 101 -10.40 -19.71 3.84
C GLY A 101 -10.04 -21.18 4.08
N ALA A 102 -8.80 -21.47 4.50
CA ALA A 102 -8.42 -22.79 5.01
C ALA A 102 -9.00 -23.10 6.42
N LYS A 103 -9.57 -22.11 7.12
CA LYS A 103 -10.01 -22.21 8.51
C LYS A 103 -11.47 -21.84 8.78
N ALA A 104 -12.19 -21.20 7.86
CA ALA A 104 -13.56 -20.75 8.10
C ALA A 104 -14.44 -20.81 6.84
N ALA A 105 -15.61 -21.46 6.98
CA ALA A 105 -16.77 -21.24 6.13
C ALA A 105 -17.18 -19.74 6.19
N PRO A 106 -17.86 -19.19 5.17
CA PRO A 106 -18.17 -17.76 5.10
C PRO A 106 -19.11 -17.40 6.25
N GLN A 107 -18.57 -16.79 7.31
CA GLN A 107 -19.38 -16.16 8.33
C GLN A 107 -19.76 -14.77 7.80
N GLU A 108 -21.06 -14.46 7.76
CA GLU A 108 -21.59 -13.16 7.32
C GLU A 108 -21.11 -11.99 8.21
N ASP A 109 -20.49 -12.29 9.35
CA ASP A 109 -19.96 -11.33 10.33
C ASP A 109 -18.45 -11.07 10.19
N VAL A 110 -17.79 -11.50 9.10
CA VAL A 110 -16.34 -11.19 8.95
C VAL A 110 -16.17 -9.67 8.83
N PRO A 111 -15.45 -9.05 9.78
CA PRO A 111 -15.20 -7.62 9.78
C PRO A 111 -14.44 -7.22 8.52
N LYS A 112 -15.02 -6.29 7.79
CA LYS A 112 -14.52 -5.89 6.48
C LYS A 112 -13.43 -4.84 6.63
N ILE A 113 -12.29 -5.11 6.03
CA ILE A 113 -11.22 -4.12 5.93
C ILE A 113 -11.59 -3.16 4.81
N LYS A 114 -11.62 -1.88 5.12
CA LYS A 114 -11.83 -0.81 4.14
C LYS A 114 -10.51 -0.24 3.66
N LEU A 115 -10.33 -0.14 2.35
CA LEU A 115 -9.22 0.54 1.71
C LEU A 115 -9.71 1.84 1.07
N PHE A 116 -9.21 2.96 1.55
CA PHE A 116 -9.48 4.30 1.03
C PHE A 116 -8.39 4.71 0.05
N TRP A 117 -8.74 4.91 -1.22
CA TRP A 117 -7.79 5.14 -2.31
C TRP A 117 -7.76 6.60 -2.75
N GLU A 118 -6.57 7.15 -2.95
CA GLU A 118 -6.41 8.41 -3.67
C GLU A 118 -6.94 8.30 -5.11
N ASP A 119 -6.60 7.21 -5.79
CA ASP A 119 -7.06 6.90 -7.15
C ASP A 119 -7.59 5.45 -7.25
N ASN A 120 -8.89 5.32 -7.54
CA ASN A 120 -9.57 4.04 -7.69
C ASN A 120 -9.12 3.26 -8.94
N GLN A 121 -8.35 3.85 -9.86
CA GLN A 121 -7.81 3.14 -11.02
C GLN A 121 -6.95 1.94 -10.63
N TRP A 122 -6.27 1.99 -9.49
CA TRP A 122 -5.45 0.89 -8.99
C TRP A 122 -6.24 -0.39 -8.77
N ILE A 123 -7.51 -0.29 -8.35
CA ILE A 123 -8.41 -1.43 -8.16
C ILE A 123 -8.57 -2.20 -9.47
N LYS A 124 -8.85 -1.47 -10.56
CA LYS A 124 -9.03 -2.03 -11.91
C LYS A 124 -7.72 -2.58 -12.48
N LYS A 125 -6.59 -1.90 -12.24
CA LYS A 125 -5.26 -2.36 -12.69
C LYS A 125 -4.88 -3.70 -12.06
N VAL A 126 -5.14 -3.87 -10.75
CA VAL A 126 -4.91 -5.14 -10.04
C VAL A 126 -5.73 -6.27 -10.66
N GLN A 127 -7.01 -6.03 -10.91
CA GLN A 127 -7.90 -7.00 -11.55
C GLN A 127 -7.47 -7.35 -12.99
N ALA A 128 -7.07 -6.34 -13.77
CA ALA A 128 -6.59 -6.53 -15.14
C ALA A 128 -5.29 -7.36 -15.20
N ALA A 129 -4.48 -7.34 -14.13
CA ALA A 129 -3.28 -8.15 -14.01
C ALA A 129 -3.55 -9.60 -13.55
N GLY A 130 -4.81 -9.99 -13.35
CA GLY A 130 -5.19 -11.34 -12.93
C GLY A 130 -5.11 -11.59 -11.42
N LEU A 131 -4.84 -10.56 -10.62
CA LEU A 131 -5.01 -10.61 -9.16
C LEU A 131 -6.46 -10.25 -8.81
N TYR A 132 -6.92 -10.67 -7.63
CA TYR A 132 -8.26 -10.33 -7.14
C TYR A 132 -8.17 -9.69 -5.75
N TRP A 133 -9.22 -8.95 -5.40
CA TRP A 133 -9.43 -8.44 -4.06
C TRP A 133 -10.32 -9.40 -3.29
N PRO A 134 -9.95 -9.84 -2.08
CA PRO A 134 -10.81 -10.71 -1.26
C PRO A 134 -12.18 -10.07 -0.99
N GLN A 135 -13.22 -10.90 -0.82
CA GLN A 135 -14.60 -10.41 -0.67
C GLN A 135 -14.85 -9.59 0.61
N TRP A 136 -14.02 -9.78 1.63
CA TRP A 136 -14.05 -9.01 2.87
C TRP A 136 -13.31 -7.67 2.78
N VAL A 137 -12.74 -7.34 1.61
CA VAL A 137 -12.11 -6.03 1.36
C VAL A 137 -13.11 -5.11 0.67
N GLU A 138 -13.36 -3.97 1.29
CA GLU A 138 -14.16 -2.89 0.72
C GLU A 138 -13.25 -1.77 0.20
N HIS A 139 -13.70 -1.10 -0.87
CA HIS A 139 -12.95 -0.04 -1.52
C HIS A 139 -13.75 1.25 -1.53
N ASP A 140 -13.19 2.29 -0.94
CA ASP A 140 -13.78 3.63 -0.89
C ASP A 140 -12.79 4.67 -1.41
N LYS A 141 -13.30 5.85 -1.76
CA LYS A 141 -12.46 6.98 -2.17
C LYS A 141 -11.86 7.65 -0.93
N LEU A 142 -10.57 7.97 -1.00
CA LEU A 142 -9.89 8.81 -0.02
C LEU A 142 -10.17 10.28 -0.34
N ASP A 143 -10.98 10.92 0.49
CA ASP A 143 -11.28 12.34 0.36
C ASP A 143 -10.17 13.13 1.04
N MET A 144 -9.48 13.98 0.26
CA MET A 144 -8.36 14.78 0.74
C MET A 144 -8.55 16.26 0.43
N LYS A 145 -8.08 17.12 1.33
CA LYS A 145 -7.94 18.57 1.13
C LYS A 145 -6.46 18.93 1.15
N ARG A 146 -6.03 19.84 0.27
CA ARG A 146 -4.62 20.30 0.19
C ARG A 146 -3.60 19.14 0.07
N GLY A 147 -3.98 18.04 -0.59
CA GLY A 147 -3.11 16.91 -0.91
C GLY A 147 -2.80 15.94 0.24
N ASN A 148 -2.93 16.34 1.51
CA ASN A 148 -2.55 15.51 2.65
C ASN A 148 -3.56 15.49 3.82
N MET A 149 -4.58 16.35 3.81
CA MET A 149 -5.58 16.41 4.88
C MET A 149 -6.75 15.49 4.59
N ILE A 150 -6.79 14.33 5.26
CA ILE A 150 -7.85 13.34 5.12
C ILE A 150 -9.18 13.89 5.68
N LEU A 151 -10.24 13.80 4.87
CA LEU A 151 -11.58 14.30 5.17
C LEU A 151 -12.57 13.20 5.55
N ASN A 152 -12.29 11.92 5.22
CA ASN A 152 -13.16 10.79 5.57
C ASN A 152 -13.44 10.79 7.08
N SER A 153 -14.70 11.00 7.45
CA SER A 153 -15.12 11.12 8.85
C SER A 153 -14.90 9.84 9.64
N GLU A 154 -14.97 8.68 8.97
CA GLU A 154 -14.69 7.37 9.55
C GLU A 154 -13.22 7.18 9.96
N LEU A 155 -12.28 7.81 9.24
CA LEU A 155 -10.86 7.79 9.57
C LEU A 155 -10.50 8.78 10.69
N ARG A 156 -11.35 9.78 10.95
CA ARG A 156 -11.15 10.80 11.99
C ARG A 156 -11.58 10.37 13.39
N LYS A 157 -12.34 9.28 13.52
CA LYS A 157 -12.87 8.80 14.82
C LYS A 157 -11.81 8.14 15.71
N VAL A 158 -10.57 7.99 15.25
CA VAL A 158 -9.48 7.44 16.04
C VAL A 158 -8.59 8.60 16.51
N LEU A 159 -8.91 9.13 17.70
CA LEU A 159 -8.02 9.73 18.72
C LEU A 159 -8.79 10.80 19.56
N PRO A 160 -9.19 10.52 20.81
CA PRO A 160 -8.91 11.46 21.88
C PRO A 160 -7.41 11.37 22.15
N ILE A 161 -6.65 12.40 21.75
CA ILE A 161 -5.30 12.58 22.27
C ILE A 161 -5.48 12.90 23.75
N ALA A 162 -5.26 11.91 24.60
CA ALA A 162 -5.14 12.12 26.04
C ALA A 162 -3.98 13.09 26.25
N SER A 163 -4.32 14.34 26.57
CA SER A 163 -3.42 15.29 27.19
C SER A 163 -3.06 14.78 28.59
N ALA A 164 -1.79 14.43 28.77
CA ALA A 164 -1.13 14.29 30.07
C ALA A 164 0.28 14.88 29.95
#